data_AF-A0A6G0ZFL4-F1
#
_entry.id   AF-A0A6G0ZFL4-F1
#
_cell.length_a   1.000
_cell.length_b   1.000
_cell.length_c   1.000
_cell.angle_alpha   90.00
_cell.angle_beta   90.00
_cell.angle_gamma   90.00
#
_symmetry.space_group_name_H-M   'P 1'
#
loop_
_entity.id
_entity.type
_entity.pdbx_description
1 polymer ?
#
loop_
_entity_poly.entity_id
_entity_poly.type
_entity_poly.pdbx_seq_one_letter_code
_entity_poly.pdbx_strand_id
1 'polypeptide(L)'
;MFVIDWYENSWSPWSEWSSCSRTCDGGATYQLRRCNAVVGCKGHHVRYKICNMEPCPDGLDFRAVQCSAYNDHPYDGETVEWHPYYDEESPCTLMCVDSKGRVEEMAPRVRDGTRCRLGSLDMCIDGVCQRVGCNLEIGSKASVDECGVCGGDGTSCSKDLHHWGKIGTGCSVSCGGGECD
;
A
#
# COMPACT_ATOMS: atom_id res chain seq x y z
N MET A 1 -22.43 30.43 40.20
CA MET A 1 -21.20 29.93 39.53
C MET A 1 -21.65 29.19 38.28
N PHE A 2 -21.65 29.85 37.13
CA PHE A 2 -21.98 29.21 35.86
C PHE A 2 -20.70 28.59 35.30
N VAL A 3 -20.62 27.26 35.30
CA VAL A 3 -19.60 26.53 34.56
C VAL A 3 -19.96 26.64 33.08
N ILE A 4 -19.23 27.49 32.39
CA ILE A 4 -19.23 27.60 30.93
C ILE A 4 -18.54 26.34 30.40
N ASP A 5 -19.31 25.49 29.74
CA ASP A 5 -18.84 24.27 29.09
C ASP A 5 -18.07 24.65 27.81
N TRP A 6 -16.75 24.77 27.92
CA TRP A 6 -15.87 25.20 26.82
C TRP A 6 -15.29 24.03 25.99
N TYR A 7 -15.72 22.77 26.20
CA TYR A 7 -14.83 21.65 25.86
C TYR A 7 -15.12 20.86 24.56
N GLU A 8 -16.26 21.00 23.89
CA GLU A 8 -16.56 20.10 22.74
C GLU A 8 -16.16 20.59 21.33
N ASN A 9 -15.76 21.85 21.13
CA ASN A 9 -15.53 22.39 19.77
C ASN A 9 -14.18 23.11 19.59
N SER A 10 -13.11 22.56 20.17
CA SER A 10 -11.76 23.09 19.99
C SER A 10 -11.20 22.89 18.59
N TRP A 11 -11.69 21.92 17.83
CA TRP A 11 -11.30 21.72 16.43
C TRP A 11 -12.17 22.56 15.49
N SER A 12 -11.56 23.16 14.48
CA SER A 12 -12.33 23.65 13.33
C SER A 12 -13.02 22.48 12.61
N PRO A 13 -14.06 22.77 11.81
CA PRO A 13 -14.52 21.82 10.79
C PRO A 13 -13.34 21.36 9.92
N TRP A 14 -13.45 20.16 9.37
CA TRP A 14 -12.53 19.68 8.35
C TRP A 14 -12.65 20.55 7.09
N SER A 15 -11.51 20.79 6.43
CA SER A 15 -11.46 21.39 5.11
C SER A 15 -12.16 20.51 4.07
N GLU A 16 -12.33 21.02 2.87
CA GLU A 16 -12.57 20.15 1.71
C GLU A 16 -11.39 19.21 1.48
N TRP A 17 -11.67 18.07 0.83
CA TRP A 17 -10.62 17.13 0.42
C TRP A 17 -9.67 17.78 -0.58
N SER A 18 -8.38 17.51 -0.45
CA SER A 18 -7.39 17.90 -1.44
C SER A 18 -7.65 17.18 -2.77
N SER A 19 -7.05 17.69 -3.84
CA SER A 19 -6.89 16.90 -5.07
C SER A 19 -6.21 15.56 -4.75
N CYS A 20 -6.62 14.50 -5.46
CA CYS A 20 -6.00 13.18 -5.32
C CYS A 20 -4.56 13.23 -5.86
N SER A 21 -3.64 12.52 -5.20
CA SER A 21 -2.25 12.44 -5.64
C SER A 21 -2.05 11.72 -6.97
N ARG A 22 -3.03 10.89 -7.37
CA ARG A 22 -3.09 10.20 -8.65
C ARG A 22 -4.47 10.33 -9.27
N THR A 23 -4.55 10.17 -10.58
CA THR A 23 -5.82 10.13 -11.32
C THR A 23 -6.35 8.71 -11.53
N CYS A 24 -5.54 7.69 -11.24
CA CYS A 24 -5.84 6.25 -11.40
C CYS A 24 -4.99 5.40 -10.43
N ASP A 25 -5.32 4.12 -10.34
CA ASP A 25 -4.63 3.04 -9.62
C ASP A 25 -4.41 3.30 -8.11
N GLY A 26 -5.31 4.10 -7.53
CA GLY A 26 -5.31 4.43 -6.12
C GLY A 26 -4.25 5.48 -5.77
N GLY A 27 -4.70 6.71 -5.54
CA GLY A 27 -3.93 7.77 -4.90
C GLY A 27 -4.41 8.03 -3.47
N ALA A 28 -3.81 9.04 -2.84
CA ALA A 28 -4.22 9.54 -1.53
C ALA A 28 -4.74 10.98 -1.66
N THR A 29 -5.74 11.31 -0.87
CA THR A 29 -6.23 12.68 -0.66
C THR A 29 -6.35 12.94 0.83
N TYR A 30 -6.18 14.19 1.23
CA TYR A 30 -6.17 14.58 2.63
C TYR A 30 -7.16 15.71 2.93
N GLN A 31 -7.55 15.79 4.20
CA GLN A 31 -8.25 16.93 4.78
C GLN A 31 -7.48 17.44 5.99
N LEU A 32 -7.60 18.74 6.21
CA LEU A 32 -6.97 19.44 7.33
C LEU A 32 -8.03 20.04 8.24
N ARG A 33 -7.70 20.19 9.52
CA ARG A 33 -8.45 21.00 10.47
C ARG A 33 -7.49 21.73 11.40
N ARG A 34 -7.92 22.85 11.98
CA ARG A 34 -7.12 23.67 12.88
C ARG A 34 -7.56 23.46 14.32
N CYS A 35 -6.59 23.43 15.24
CA CYS A 35 -6.88 23.46 16.67
C CYS A 35 -7.00 24.92 17.10
N ASN A 36 -8.17 25.30 17.60
CA ASN A 36 -8.48 26.63 18.07
C ASN A 36 -8.34 26.76 19.61
N ALA A 37 -8.02 25.66 20.31
CA ALA A 37 -7.80 25.69 21.76
C ALA A 37 -6.40 26.17 22.14
N VAL A 38 -6.33 26.98 23.20
CA VAL A 38 -5.08 27.50 23.77
C VAL A 38 -4.19 26.38 24.34
N VAL A 39 -4.80 25.34 24.92
CA VAL A 39 -4.11 24.21 25.56
C VAL A 39 -3.89 23.02 24.61
N GLY A 40 -4.15 23.19 23.31
CA GLY A 40 -4.04 22.13 22.32
C GLY A 40 -5.28 21.23 22.24
N CYS A 41 -5.32 20.39 21.21
CA CYS A 41 -6.46 19.54 20.90
C CYS A 41 -6.05 18.07 20.82
N LYS A 42 -6.92 17.17 21.29
CA LYS A 42 -6.71 15.72 21.17
C LYS A 42 -7.06 15.24 19.75
N GLY A 43 -6.19 14.43 19.17
CA GLY A 43 -6.35 13.83 17.84
C GLY A 43 -5.53 14.51 16.75
N HIS A 44 -5.62 13.99 15.52
CA HIS A 44 -4.81 14.48 14.40
C HIS A 44 -5.44 15.69 13.73
N HIS A 45 -4.59 16.60 13.24
CA HIS A 45 -5.00 17.78 12.46
C HIS A 45 -5.17 17.46 10.96
N VAL A 46 -4.78 16.26 10.54
CA VAL A 46 -4.87 15.73 9.17
C VAL A 46 -5.56 14.37 9.18
N ARG A 47 -6.32 14.09 8.12
CA ARG A 47 -6.84 12.74 7.82
C ARG A 47 -6.70 12.44 6.35
N TYR A 48 -6.54 11.17 6.01
CA TYR A 48 -6.31 10.69 4.66
C TYR A 48 -7.39 9.70 4.25
N LYS A 49 -7.64 9.59 2.94
CA LYS A 49 -8.39 8.50 2.32
C LYS A 49 -7.81 8.16 0.95
N ILE A 50 -8.13 6.95 0.49
CA ILE A 50 -7.79 6.52 -0.86
C ILE A 50 -8.77 7.16 -1.87
N CYS A 51 -8.28 7.48 -3.06
CA CYS A 51 -9.05 8.06 -4.16
C CYS A 51 -8.63 7.46 -5.50
N ASN A 52 -9.50 7.56 -6.51
CA ASN A 52 -9.21 7.18 -7.91
C ASN A 52 -8.66 5.75 -8.06
N MET A 53 -9.44 4.76 -7.62
CA MET A 53 -9.04 3.34 -7.63
C MET A 53 -9.08 2.66 -9.00
N GLU A 54 -9.61 3.33 -10.02
CA GLU A 54 -9.69 2.79 -11.38
C GLU A 54 -8.28 2.53 -11.94
N PRO A 55 -7.98 1.35 -12.52
CA PRO A 55 -6.66 1.03 -13.04
C PRO A 55 -6.14 2.06 -14.04
N CYS A 56 -4.83 2.33 -14.03
CA CYS A 56 -4.20 3.18 -15.04
C CYS A 56 -4.11 2.44 -16.38
N PRO A 57 -4.41 3.08 -17.53
CA PRO A 57 -4.36 2.45 -18.85
C PRO A 57 -3.01 1.82 -19.19
N ASP A 58 -1.92 2.49 -18.82
CA ASP A 58 -0.56 2.05 -19.13
C ASP A 58 0.03 1.09 -18.07
N GLY A 59 -0.69 0.85 -16.96
CA GLY A 59 -0.21 0.03 -15.85
C GLY A 59 1.08 0.52 -15.19
N LEU A 60 1.47 1.78 -15.44
CA LEU A 60 2.73 2.33 -14.96
C LEU A 60 2.74 2.48 -13.44
N ASP A 61 3.81 1.96 -12.82
CA ASP A 61 4.09 2.12 -11.40
C ASP A 61 4.31 3.61 -11.07
N PHE A 62 3.59 4.12 -10.08
CA PHE A 62 3.70 5.51 -9.65
C PHE A 62 5.10 5.85 -9.10
N ARG A 63 5.82 4.89 -8.54
CA ARG A 63 7.21 5.09 -8.12
C ARG A 63 8.12 5.22 -9.34
N ALA A 64 7.87 4.46 -10.41
CA ALA A 64 8.63 4.55 -11.65
C ALA A 64 8.48 5.92 -12.30
N VAL A 65 7.26 6.48 -12.32
CA VAL A 65 7.01 7.84 -12.80
C VAL A 65 7.80 8.89 -12.01
N GLN A 66 8.02 8.67 -10.71
CA GLN A 66 8.80 9.58 -9.88
C GLN A 66 10.31 9.46 -10.15
N CYS A 67 10.84 8.25 -10.35
CA CYS A 67 12.24 8.07 -10.75
C CYS A 67 12.51 8.64 -12.15
N SER A 68 11.62 8.41 -13.11
CA SER A 68 11.81 8.87 -14.49
C SER A 68 11.83 10.39 -14.63
N ALA A 69 11.29 11.14 -13.65
CA ALA A 69 11.38 12.60 -13.62
C ALA A 69 12.83 13.12 -13.50
N TYR A 70 13.79 12.25 -13.14
CA TYR A 70 15.21 12.58 -13.06
C TYR A 70 16.00 12.17 -14.31
N ASN A 71 15.38 11.50 -15.29
CA ASN A 71 16.05 11.06 -16.52
C ASN A 71 16.46 12.24 -17.43
N ASP A 72 15.80 13.39 -17.30
CA ASP A 72 16.10 14.60 -18.06
C ASP A 72 17.41 15.28 -17.59
N HIS A 73 17.99 14.82 -16.48
CA HIS A 73 19.24 15.34 -15.93
C HIS A 73 20.35 14.27 -15.99
N PRO A 74 21.48 14.54 -16.67
CA PRO A 74 22.58 13.58 -16.70
C PRO A 74 23.19 13.42 -15.31
N TYR A 75 23.44 12.17 -14.93
CA TYR A 75 24.10 11.81 -13.69
C TYR A 75 25.57 11.51 -14.00
N ASP A 76 26.47 12.28 -13.39
CA ASP A 76 27.92 12.22 -13.65
C ASP A 76 28.28 12.34 -15.16
N GLY A 77 27.55 13.20 -15.88
CA GLY A 77 27.74 13.43 -17.31
C GLY A 77 27.18 12.34 -18.23
N GLU A 78 26.54 11.31 -17.67
CA GLU A 78 25.89 10.24 -18.43
C GLU A 78 24.37 10.40 -18.44
N THR A 79 23.73 10.11 -19.58
CA THR A 79 22.27 9.95 -19.62
C THR A 79 21.92 8.64 -18.93
N VAL A 80 21.08 8.72 -17.90
CA VAL A 80 20.70 7.58 -17.07
C VAL A 80 19.18 7.41 -17.11
N GLU A 81 18.75 6.16 -17.25
CA GLU A 81 17.37 5.76 -17.05
C GLU A 81 17.20 5.20 -15.65
N TRP A 82 16.44 5.92 -14.82
CA TRP A 82 16.18 5.57 -13.43
C TRP A 82 14.92 4.72 -13.31
N HIS A 83 15.05 3.62 -12.59
CA HIS A 83 13.95 2.73 -12.22
C HIS A 83 13.77 2.68 -10.70
N PRO A 84 12.58 2.28 -10.21
CA PRO A 84 12.34 2.13 -8.78
C PRO A 84 13.31 1.14 -8.11
N TYR A 85 13.92 1.58 -7.02
CA TYR A 85 14.53 0.69 -6.05
C TYR A 85 13.61 0.56 -4.84
N TYR A 86 13.35 -0.67 -4.41
CA TYR A 86 12.46 -0.98 -3.30
C TYR A 86 13.28 -1.37 -2.09
N ASP A 87 13.62 -0.37 -1.28
CA ASP A 87 14.31 -0.58 -0.01
C ASP A 87 13.35 -1.04 1.09
N GLU A 88 13.67 -2.13 1.80
CA GLU A 88 12.80 -2.66 2.85
C GLU A 88 12.87 -1.84 4.14
N GLU A 89 14.03 -1.21 4.41
CA GLU A 89 14.27 -0.40 5.61
C GLU A 89 13.62 0.97 5.51
N SER A 90 13.68 1.59 4.32
CA SER A 90 13.14 2.91 4.01
C SER A 90 12.17 2.88 2.81
N PRO A 91 11.04 2.14 2.91
CA PRO A 91 10.17 1.85 1.77
C PRO A 91 9.39 3.06 1.23
N CYS A 92 9.49 4.22 1.88
CA CYS A 92 8.85 5.46 1.44
C CYS A 92 9.83 6.55 1.05
N THR A 93 11.14 6.28 1.07
CA THR A 93 12.16 7.12 0.44
C THR A 93 12.15 6.87 -1.07
N LEU A 94 12.39 7.91 -1.89
CA LEU A 94 12.51 7.72 -3.34
C LEU A 94 13.93 7.27 -3.67
N MET A 95 14.15 5.96 -3.55
CA MET A 95 15.37 5.30 -4.01
C MET A 95 15.18 4.87 -5.46
N CYS A 96 16.15 5.20 -6.32
CA CYS A 96 16.14 4.83 -7.72
C CYS A 96 17.43 4.10 -8.09
N VAL A 97 17.32 3.16 -9.02
CA VAL A 97 18.43 2.35 -9.52
C VAL A 97 18.54 2.47 -11.03
N ASP A 98 19.76 2.47 -11.55
CA ASP A 98 20.00 2.45 -12.99
C ASP A 98 20.36 1.06 -13.53
N SER A 99 20.54 0.96 -14.85
CA SER A 99 20.94 -0.29 -15.53
C SER A 99 22.33 -0.81 -15.14
N LYS A 100 23.17 0.04 -14.51
CA LYS A 100 24.50 -0.34 -13.99
C LYS A 100 24.43 -0.79 -12.52
N GLY A 101 23.25 -0.73 -11.89
CA GLY A 101 23.05 -1.10 -10.49
C GLY A 101 23.43 -0.01 -9.49
N ARG A 102 23.64 1.24 -9.92
CA ARG A 102 23.86 2.38 -9.02
C ARG A 102 22.54 2.73 -8.35
N VAL A 103 22.49 2.74 -7.03
CA VAL A 103 21.30 3.10 -6.24
C VAL A 103 21.53 4.47 -5.61
N GLU A 104 20.60 5.38 -5.84
CA GLU A 104 20.67 6.77 -5.35
C GLU A 104 19.35 7.22 -4.72
N GLU A 105 19.47 8.05 -3.69
CA GLU A 105 18.34 8.72 -3.06
C GLU A 105 17.99 10.00 -3.85
N MET A 106 16.87 9.97 -4.57
CA MET A 106 16.42 11.11 -5.37
C MET A 106 15.60 12.12 -4.57
N ALA A 107 14.89 11.63 -3.54
CA ALA A 107 14.11 12.45 -2.63
C ALA A 107 13.91 11.73 -1.28
N PRO A 108 13.82 12.47 -0.17
CA PRO A 108 13.63 11.90 1.17
C PRO A 108 12.28 11.19 1.34
N ARG A 109 11.32 11.43 0.44
CA ARG A 109 10.04 10.75 0.42
C ARG A 109 9.44 10.68 -0.98
N VAL A 110 8.78 9.57 -1.28
CA VAL A 110 7.85 9.45 -2.42
C VAL A 110 6.58 10.28 -2.17
N ARG A 111 5.83 10.57 -3.23
CA ARG A 111 4.53 11.23 -3.16
C ARG A 111 3.50 10.36 -2.44
N ASP A 112 2.61 11.00 -1.68
CA ASP A 112 1.55 10.32 -0.96
C ASP A 112 0.70 9.44 -1.90
N GLY A 113 0.36 8.23 -1.45
CA GLY A 113 -0.38 7.24 -2.24
C GLY A 113 0.52 6.31 -3.08
N THR A 114 1.83 6.53 -3.14
CA THR A 114 2.77 5.57 -3.74
C THR A 114 2.78 4.28 -2.93
N ARG A 115 2.72 3.11 -3.56
CA ARG A 115 2.83 1.82 -2.85
C ARG A 115 4.20 1.72 -2.19
N CYS A 116 4.24 1.25 -0.94
CA CYS A 116 5.54 1.09 -0.26
C CYS A 116 6.24 -0.22 -0.65
N ARG A 117 5.45 -1.30 -0.80
CA ARG A 117 5.93 -2.67 -1.00
C ARG A 117 5.21 -3.31 -2.19
N LEU A 118 5.95 -4.12 -2.95
CA LEU A 118 5.39 -4.88 -4.07
C LEU A 118 4.32 -5.86 -3.57
N GLY A 119 3.22 -5.97 -4.31
CA GLY A 119 2.11 -6.88 -4.01
C GLY A 119 1.24 -6.49 -2.81
N SER A 120 1.53 -5.37 -2.13
CA SER A 120 0.71 -4.85 -1.04
C SER A 120 -0.10 -3.62 -1.49
N LEU A 121 -1.25 -3.39 -0.84
CA LEU A 121 -1.97 -2.13 -0.95
C LEU A 121 -1.40 -1.04 -0.03
N ASP A 122 -0.44 -1.37 0.85
CA ASP A 122 0.20 -0.41 1.73
C ASP A 122 0.78 0.76 0.93
N MET A 123 0.57 1.97 1.42
CA MET A 123 0.94 3.19 0.72
C MET A 123 1.68 4.17 1.62
N CYS A 124 2.61 4.90 1.03
CA CYS A 124 3.35 5.95 1.68
C CYS A 124 2.46 7.16 1.90
N ILE A 125 2.39 7.62 3.15
CA ILE A 125 1.66 8.81 3.57
C ILE A 125 2.57 9.58 4.51
N ASP A 126 2.88 10.82 4.14
CA ASP A 126 3.77 11.70 4.88
C ASP A 126 5.14 11.05 5.19
N GLY A 127 5.67 10.29 4.22
CA GLY A 127 6.94 9.57 4.34
C GLY A 127 6.90 8.29 5.18
N VAL A 128 5.74 7.89 5.71
CA VAL A 128 5.58 6.66 6.50
C VAL A 128 4.75 5.64 5.71
N CYS A 129 5.19 4.38 5.71
CA CYS A 129 4.41 3.33 5.07
C CYS A 129 3.19 2.96 5.93
N GLN A 130 2.01 3.35 5.46
CA GLN A 130 0.75 3.07 6.13
C GLN A 130 0.13 1.79 5.58
N ARG A 131 -0.34 0.95 6.51
CA ARG A 131 -1.09 -0.26 6.14
C ARG A 131 -2.41 0.12 5.48
N VAL A 132 -2.79 -0.58 4.42
CA VAL A 132 -4.14 -0.45 3.84
C VAL A 132 -4.92 -1.73 4.08
N GLY A 133 -6.04 -1.62 4.79
CA GLY A 133 -6.91 -2.76 5.03
C GLY A 133 -7.63 -3.21 3.76
N CYS A 134 -8.18 -4.43 3.76
CA CYS A 134 -8.99 -4.93 2.63
C CYS A 134 -10.23 -4.08 2.35
N ASN A 135 -10.65 -3.22 3.30
CA ASN A 135 -11.73 -2.26 3.16
C ASN A 135 -11.30 -0.93 2.53
N LEU A 136 -10.07 -0.87 1.98
CA LEU A 136 -9.48 0.31 1.32
C LEU A 136 -9.33 1.54 2.23
N GLU A 137 -9.21 1.31 3.54
CA GLU A 137 -8.96 2.36 4.52
C GLU A 137 -7.48 2.37 4.94
N ILE A 138 -6.89 3.57 4.92
CA ILE A 138 -5.51 3.81 5.37
C ILE A 138 -5.45 3.67 6.90
N GLY A 139 -4.53 2.85 7.38
CA GLY A 139 -4.38 2.50 8.79
C GLY A 139 -5.34 1.40 9.28
N SER A 140 -6.21 0.87 8.42
CA SER A 140 -7.16 -0.17 8.80
C SER A 140 -6.46 -1.50 9.07
N LYS A 141 -6.95 -2.21 10.09
CA LYS A 141 -6.48 -3.54 10.42
C LYS A 141 -7.22 -4.66 9.68
N ALA A 142 -8.26 -4.32 8.91
CA ALA A 142 -9.08 -5.29 8.21
C ALA A 142 -8.24 -6.16 7.25
N SER A 143 -8.42 -7.47 7.33
CA SER A 143 -7.79 -8.46 6.46
C SER A 143 -8.86 -9.30 5.78
N VAL A 144 -8.49 -9.86 4.64
CA VAL A 144 -9.31 -10.85 3.95
C VAL A 144 -9.25 -12.16 4.75
N ASP A 145 -10.40 -12.80 4.94
CA ASP A 145 -10.48 -14.13 5.55
C ASP A 145 -10.10 -15.24 4.56
N GLU A 146 -10.13 -16.50 5.01
CA GLU A 146 -9.81 -17.65 4.15
C GLU A 146 -10.77 -17.88 2.99
N CYS A 147 -11.93 -17.22 3.01
CA CYS A 147 -12.94 -17.27 1.97
C CYS A 147 -12.82 -16.13 0.97
N GLY A 148 -11.84 -15.24 1.10
CA GLY A 148 -11.71 -14.08 0.22
C GLY A 148 -12.60 -12.89 0.63
N VAL A 149 -13.22 -12.93 1.81
CA VAL A 149 -14.12 -11.88 2.30
C VAL A 149 -13.38 -10.93 3.24
N CYS A 150 -13.45 -9.64 2.96
CA CYS A 150 -12.85 -8.63 3.81
C CYS A 150 -13.56 -8.54 5.17
N GLY A 151 -12.81 -8.76 6.26
CA GLY A 151 -13.38 -8.79 7.62
C GLY A 151 -14.34 -9.94 7.87
N GLY A 152 -14.30 -10.98 7.02
CA GLY A 152 -15.11 -12.17 7.18
C GLY A 152 -14.63 -13.06 8.33
N ASP A 153 -15.46 -14.02 8.70
CA ASP A 153 -15.26 -14.97 9.79
C ASP A 153 -14.92 -16.40 9.30
N GLY A 154 -14.69 -16.58 8.00
CA GLY A 154 -14.39 -17.88 7.39
C GLY A 154 -15.61 -18.78 7.17
N THR A 155 -16.83 -18.27 7.38
CA THR A 155 -18.06 -19.09 7.25
C THR A 155 -18.72 -19.02 5.87
N SER A 156 -18.28 -18.10 5.01
CA SER A 156 -18.87 -17.85 3.70
C SER A 156 -18.48 -18.86 2.61
N CYS A 157 -17.49 -19.70 2.88
CA CYS A 157 -17.02 -20.75 1.99
C CYS A 157 -16.91 -22.09 2.73
N SER A 158 -17.09 -23.18 2.00
CA SER A 158 -16.86 -24.53 2.49
C SER A 158 -15.45 -24.99 2.12
N LYS A 159 -14.69 -25.44 3.11
CA LYS A 159 -13.44 -26.16 2.85
C LYS A 159 -13.78 -27.55 2.37
N ASP A 160 -13.73 -27.78 1.07
CA ASP A 160 -13.76 -29.14 0.56
C ASP A 160 -12.53 -29.87 1.10
N LEU A 161 -12.75 -30.77 2.05
CA LEU A 161 -11.75 -31.68 2.58
C LEU A 161 -11.39 -32.65 1.46
N HIS A 162 -10.46 -32.29 0.58
CA HIS A 162 -9.88 -33.24 -0.35
C HIS A 162 -9.09 -34.27 0.44
N HIS A 163 -9.64 -35.47 0.57
CA HIS A 163 -8.92 -36.62 1.11
C HIS A 163 -8.04 -37.18 -0.01
N TRP A 164 -6.72 -37.08 0.14
CA TRP A 164 -5.78 -37.79 -0.71
C TRP A 164 -5.80 -39.26 -0.29
N GLY A 165 -6.63 -40.07 -0.97
CA GLY A 165 -6.51 -41.51 -0.92
C GLY A 165 -5.30 -41.94 -1.76
N LYS A 166 -4.41 -42.78 -1.22
CA LYS A 166 -3.53 -43.55 -2.09
C LYS A 166 -4.45 -44.41 -2.96
N ILE A 167 -4.52 -44.12 -4.25
CA ILE A 167 -5.00 -45.13 -5.20
C ILE A 167 -3.94 -46.23 -5.13
N GLY A 168 -4.27 -47.29 -4.39
CA GLY A 168 -3.44 -48.48 -4.32
C GLY A 168 -3.50 -49.18 -5.65
N THR A 169 -2.75 -48.69 -6.65
CA THR A 169 -2.34 -49.54 -7.76
C THR A 169 -1.31 -50.50 -7.18
N GLY A 170 -1.79 -51.64 -6.71
CA GLY A 170 -0.96 -52.70 -6.16
C GLY A 170 -0.08 -53.24 -7.27
N CYS A 171 1.13 -52.69 -7.41
CA CYS A 171 2.12 -53.29 -8.28
C CYS A 171 2.49 -54.66 -7.71
N SER A 172 2.49 -55.68 -8.56
CA SER A 172 2.73 -57.08 -8.16
C SER A 172 4.11 -57.30 -7.52
N VAL A 173 5.07 -56.40 -7.70
CA VAL A 173 6.43 -56.47 -7.16
C VAL A 173 6.95 -55.12 -6.69
N SER A 174 7.83 -55.14 -5.68
CA SER A 174 8.47 -53.94 -5.12
C SER A 174 9.75 -53.49 -5.86
N CYS A 175 10.30 -54.32 -6.75
CA CYS A 175 11.29 -53.93 -7.76
C CYS A 175 11.33 -54.93 -8.92
N GLY A 176 11.63 -54.44 -10.14
CA GLY A 176 11.57 -55.20 -11.39
C GLY A 176 10.38 -54.78 -12.29
N GLY A 177 10.34 -55.29 -13.53
CA GLY A 177 9.32 -54.95 -14.53
C GLY A 177 8.00 -55.70 -14.33
N GLY A 178 7.29 -55.41 -13.23
CA GLY A 178 5.91 -55.89 -13.03
C GLY A 178 4.87 -54.90 -13.57
N GLU A 179 3.71 -55.41 -13.95
CA GLU A 179 2.55 -54.58 -14.32
C GLU A 179 1.83 -54.10 -13.05
N CYS A 180 1.38 -52.84 -13.11
CA CYS A 180 0.53 -52.20 -12.12
C CYS A 180 -0.80 -51.90 -12.82
N ASP A 181 -1.93 -52.28 -12.22
CA ASP A 181 -3.27 -51.93 -12.72
C ASP A 181 -3.57 -50.43 -12.58
#